data_AF-A0AAV8PEK4-F1
#
_entry.id   AF-A0AAV8PEK4-F1
#
_cell.length_a   1.000
_cell.length_b   1.000
_cell.length_c   1.000
_cell.angle_alpha   90.00
_cell.angle_beta   90.00
_cell.angle_gamma   90.00
#
_symmetry.space_group_name_H-M   'P 1'
#
loop_
_entity.id
_entity.type
_entity.pdbx_description
1 polymer ?
#
loop_
_entity_poly.entity_id
_entity_poly.type
_entity_poly.pdbx_seq_one_letter_code
_entity_poly.pdbx_strand_id
1 'polypeptide(L)'
;MRAGRPPSGCHCCPPSAGDATGFVIPDPSSPLRVRPAAHSVGKDYIAKFAQGVGLMKALPADDPRSFTQQANVHCAYCDGAYSQVGFPDLELQLIGDDNFAIPFWNWDAPDGMRLHYDPLRDAQHQPPTLVDLDFGGIDPSSSHKQQIDHNLKVMYRQIVSNAPTPRLFFGNPYRAGDDPNPGGGSLENVPHGPIHVWTGDRSQSDQEDMGNLYSAARDPLFFAHHSNIDRIWNVW
;
A
#
# COMPACT_ATOMS: atom_id res chain seq x y z
N MET A 1 -5.82 -9.01 -7.02
CA MET A 1 -4.77 -9.45 -6.08
C MET A 1 -5.08 -10.87 -5.61
N ARG A 2 -4.08 -11.69 -5.29
CA ARG A 2 -4.29 -13.05 -4.76
C ARG A 2 -4.04 -13.07 -3.24
N ALA A 3 -4.82 -13.88 -2.52
CA ALA A 3 -4.46 -14.41 -1.21
C ALA A 3 -3.79 -15.77 -1.45
N GLY A 4 -2.47 -15.83 -1.31
CA GLY A 4 -1.69 -17.07 -1.44
C GLY A 4 -1.44 -17.67 -0.07
N ARG A 5 -1.89 -18.91 0.16
CA ARG A 5 -1.74 -19.58 1.46
C ARG A 5 -0.25 -19.61 1.88
N PRO A 6 0.11 -19.19 3.09
CA PRO A 6 1.51 -19.15 3.48
C PRO A 6 2.03 -20.58 3.72
N PRO A 7 3.33 -20.84 3.53
CA PRO A 7 3.93 -22.11 3.92
C PRO A 7 3.71 -22.39 5.41
N SER A 8 3.56 -23.66 5.76
CA SER A 8 2.90 -24.13 7.00
C SER A 8 3.48 -23.53 8.31
N GLY A 9 2.75 -22.59 8.92
CA GLY A 9 3.05 -22.00 10.24
C GLY A 9 2.50 -20.56 10.34
N CYS A 10 2.42 -19.97 11.54
CA CYS A 10 2.12 -18.54 11.66
C CYS A 10 3.38 -17.70 11.38
N HIS A 11 3.82 -17.67 10.12
CA HIS A 11 5.02 -16.93 9.72
C HIS A 11 4.87 -15.40 9.71
N CYS A 12 3.65 -14.89 9.87
CA CYS A 12 3.36 -13.45 9.91
C CYS A 12 2.86 -12.95 11.28
N CYS A 13 2.87 -13.79 12.32
CA CYS A 13 2.53 -13.34 13.67
C CYS A 13 3.52 -12.23 14.14
N PRO A 14 3.04 -11.11 14.73
CA PRO A 14 3.90 -10.11 15.35
C PRO A 14 4.61 -10.71 16.57
N PRO A 15 5.65 -10.04 17.11
CA PRO A 15 6.29 -10.50 18.34
C PRO A 15 5.29 -10.45 19.50
N SER A 16 5.47 -11.28 20.52
CA SER A 16 4.67 -11.19 21.73
C SER A 16 4.85 -9.83 22.41
N ALA A 17 3.79 -9.03 22.44
CA ALA A 17 3.72 -7.76 23.15
C ALA A 17 3.15 -7.94 24.58
N GLY A 18 3.29 -6.90 25.40
CA GLY A 18 2.61 -6.81 26.70
C GLY A 18 1.14 -6.40 26.55
N ASP A 19 0.53 -5.97 27.66
CA ASP A 19 -0.87 -5.53 27.68
C ASP A 19 -1.12 -4.32 26.77
N ALA A 20 -2.25 -4.37 26.08
CA ALA A 20 -2.75 -3.32 25.20
C ALA A 20 -3.30 -2.12 26.01
N THR A 21 -2.98 -0.88 25.62
CA THR A 21 -3.40 0.35 26.33
C THR A 21 -4.27 1.27 25.45
N GLY A 22 -4.75 2.41 25.94
CA GLY A 22 -5.75 3.23 25.22
C GLY A 22 -5.14 4.29 24.31
N PHE A 23 -5.52 4.31 23.01
CA PHE A 23 -5.01 5.26 22.01
C PHE A 23 -5.16 6.72 22.46
N VAL A 24 -4.04 7.43 22.43
CA VAL A 24 -3.97 8.86 22.75
C VAL A 24 -3.86 9.64 21.44
N ILE A 25 -4.75 10.62 21.25
CA ILE A 25 -4.66 11.56 20.12
C ILE A 25 -3.36 12.37 20.29
N PRO A 26 -2.48 12.46 19.26
CA PRO A 26 -1.27 13.28 19.32
C PRO A 26 -1.57 14.73 19.70
N ASP A 27 -0.64 15.38 20.41
CA ASP A 27 -0.79 16.78 20.83
C ASP A 27 -1.12 17.68 19.61
N PRO A 28 -2.25 18.41 19.61
CA PRO A 28 -2.66 19.29 18.51
C PRO A 28 -1.65 20.42 18.18
N SER A 29 -0.67 20.69 19.05
CA SER A 29 0.45 21.60 18.78
C SER A 29 1.64 20.95 18.05
N SER A 30 1.62 19.62 17.88
CA SER A 30 2.62 18.89 17.08
C SER A 30 2.61 19.38 15.62
N PRO A 31 3.77 19.44 14.95
CA PRO A 31 3.83 19.81 13.53
C PRO A 31 2.96 18.91 12.65
N LEU A 32 2.14 19.52 11.78
CA LEU A 32 1.35 18.77 10.80
C LEU A 32 2.27 18.14 9.74
N ARG A 33 2.34 16.81 9.73
CA ARG A 33 3.09 16.03 8.73
C ARG A 33 2.41 16.11 7.36
N VAL A 34 3.07 16.73 6.38
CA VAL A 34 2.56 16.84 5.00
C VAL A 34 3.24 15.79 4.12
N ARG A 35 2.45 14.90 3.51
CA ARG A 35 2.95 13.88 2.57
C ARG A 35 3.16 14.52 1.18
N PRO A 36 4.38 14.52 0.62
CA PRO A 36 4.63 15.02 -0.74
C PRO A 36 4.39 13.93 -1.79
N ALA A 37 4.19 14.33 -3.06
CA ALA A 37 4.12 13.39 -4.17
C ALA A 37 5.52 12.84 -4.51
N ALA A 38 5.66 11.52 -4.64
CA ALA A 38 6.95 10.83 -4.79
C ALA A 38 7.80 11.31 -5.99
N HIS A 39 7.16 11.69 -7.11
CA HIS A 39 7.85 12.20 -8.30
C HIS A 39 8.35 13.65 -8.15
N SER A 40 7.94 14.37 -7.11
CA SER A 40 8.23 15.80 -6.90
C SER A 40 9.25 16.09 -5.79
N VAL A 41 9.65 15.07 -5.01
CA VAL A 41 10.58 15.27 -3.88
C VAL A 41 12.03 15.44 -4.32
N GLY A 42 12.77 16.28 -3.60
CA GLY A 42 14.20 16.49 -3.80
C GLY A 42 15.07 15.32 -3.30
N LYS A 43 16.34 15.32 -3.72
CA LYS A 43 17.32 14.27 -3.37
C LYS A 43 17.47 14.06 -1.87
N ASP A 44 17.42 15.13 -1.08
CA ASP A 44 17.59 15.07 0.38
C ASP A 44 16.43 14.32 1.06
N TYR A 45 15.21 14.48 0.53
CA TYR A 45 14.04 13.73 0.99
C TYR A 45 14.17 12.24 0.65
N ILE A 46 14.62 11.93 -0.57
CA ILE A 46 14.85 10.54 -1.03
C ILE A 46 15.93 9.90 -0.16
N ALA A 47 17.02 10.60 0.13
CA ALA A 47 18.09 10.13 1.00
C ALA A 47 17.59 9.86 2.43
N LYS A 48 16.79 10.77 2.99
CA LYS A 48 16.17 10.62 4.32
C LYS A 48 15.16 9.47 4.39
N PHE A 49 14.33 9.29 3.36
CA PHE A 49 13.42 8.16 3.25
C PHE A 49 14.18 6.83 3.15
N ALA A 50 15.21 6.77 2.29
CA ALA A 50 16.06 5.59 2.15
C ALA A 50 16.84 5.27 3.44
N GLN A 51 17.29 6.29 4.18
CA GLN A 51 17.89 6.13 5.51
C GLN A 51 16.88 5.52 6.50
N GLY A 52 15.64 6.02 6.53
CA GLY A 52 14.59 5.48 7.40
C GLY A 52 14.27 4.02 7.12
N VAL A 53 14.05 3.66 5.84
CA VAL A 53 13.86 2.26 5.42
C VAL A 53 15.10 1.42 5.73
N GLY A 54 16.31 1.97 5.57
CA GLY A 54 17.57 1.32 5.92
C GLY A 54 17.68 1.00 7.42
N LEU A 55 17.28 1.94 8.29
CA LEU A 55 17.24 1.73 9.74
C LEU A 55 16.22 0.65 10.11
N MET A 56 15.02 0.67 9.52
CA MET A 56 14.02 -0.39 9.73
C MET A 56 14.51 -1.77 9.29
N LYS A 57 15.27 -1.86 8.19
CA LYS A 57 15.87 -3.10 7.68
C LYS A 57 17.09 -3.56 8.49
N ALA A 58 17.70 -2.69 9.28
CA ALA A 58 18.85 -3.00 10.15
C ALA A 58 18.45 -3.46 11.57
N LEU A 59 17.16 -3.34 11.94
CA LEU A 59 16.65 -3.86 13.20
C LEU A 59 16.59 -5.40 13.22
N PRO A 60 16.67 -6.04 14.40
CA PRO A 60 16.42 -7.48 14.56
C PRO A 60 15.06 -7.90 13.98
N ALA A 61 14.97 -9.09 13.42
CA ALA A 61 13.73 -9.58 12.77
C ALA A 61 12.56 -9.79 13.74
N ASP A 62 12.83 -9.89 15.05
CA ASP A 62 11.87 -9.96 16.14
C ASP A 62 11.53 -8.57 16.75
N ASP A 63 12.22 -7.49 16.35
CA ASP A 63 11.83 -6.13 16.72
C ASP A 63 10.52 -5.76 16.00
N PRO A 64 9.44 -5.36 16.71
CA PRO A 64 8.15 -5.04 16.09
C PRO A 64 8.22 -3.86 15.11
N ARG A 65 9.28 -3.05 15.16
CA ARG A 65 9.52 -1.91 14.27
C ARG A 65 10.36 -2.27 13.06
N SER A 66 10.92 -3.49 13.01
CA SER A 66 11.70 -3.95 11.87
C SER A 66 10.85 -3.95 10.60
N PHE A 67 11.50 -3.75 9.46
CA PHE A 67 10.82 -3.71 8.17
C PHE A 67 10.05 -5.02 7.91
N THR A 68 10.59 -6.16 8.34
CA THR A 68 9.92 -7.47 8.29
C THR A 68 8.65 -7.51 9.14
N GLN A 69 8.69 -7.06 10.39
CA GLN A 69 7.50 -7.09 11.24
C GLN A 69 6.42 -6.10 10.78
N GLN A 70 6.81 -4.95 10.22
CA GLN A 70 5.87 -4.01 9.58
C GLN A 70 5.21 -4.63 8.33
N ALA A 71 5.96 -5.37 7.51
CA ALA A 71 5.38 -6.12 6.38
C ALA A 71 4.46 -7.26 6.85
N ASN A 72 4.82 -7.94 7.95
CA ASN A 72 4.04 -9.04 8.52
C ASN A 72 2.68 -8.59 9.07
N VAL A 73 2.51 -7.33 9.51
CA VAL A 73 1.18 -6.77 9.85
C VAL A 73 0.21 -6.93 8.67
N HIS A 74 0.62 -6.53 7.46
CA HIS A 74 -0.24 -6.65 6.27
C HIS A 74 -0.57 -8.12 5.97
N CYS A 75 0.44 -8.99 5.95
CA CYS A 75 0.24 -10.43 5.77
C CYS A 75 -0.77 -10.99 6.77
N ALA A 76 -0.63 -10.68 8.06
CA ALA A 76 -1.43 -11.27 9.12
C ALA A 76 -2.90 -10.82 9.09
N TYR A 77 -3.17 -9.55 8.76
CA TYR A 77 -4.55 -9.05 8.63
C TYR A 77 -5.22 -9.42 7.30
N CYS A 78 -4.46 -9.58 6.21
CA CYS A 78 -5.01 -9.84 4.88
C CYS A 78 -5.05 -11.33 4.49
N ASP A 79 -4.26 -12.19 5.13
CA ASP A 79 -4.16 -13.62 4.83
C ASP A 79 -4.69 -14.52 5.97
N GLY A 80 -5.56 -13.96 6.82
CA GLY A 80 -6.40 -14.72 7.75
C GLY A 80 -5.72 -15.20 9.04
N ALA A 81 -4.68 -14.51 9.53
CA ALA A 81 -4.04 -14.89 10.80
C ALA A 81 -4.85 -14.49 12.05
N TYR A 82 -5.88 -13.63 11.92
CA TYR A 82 -6.71 -13.15 13.05
C TYR A 82 -8.21 -13.25 12.81
N SER A 83 -8.94 -13.31 13.92
CA SER A 83 -10.34 -12.87 14.04
C SER A 83 -10.39 -11.66 14.98
N GLN A 84 -11.19 -10.64 14.65
CA GLN A 84 -11.08 -9.30 15.27
C GLN A 84 -11.69 -9.21 16.67
N VAL A 85 -10.91 -8.76 17.67
CA VAL A 85 -11.39 -8.16 18.93
C VAL A 85 -10.37 -7.12 19.47
N GLY A 86 -10.85 -5.92 19.83
CA GLY A 86 -10.33 -5.10 20.96
C GLY A 86 -8.88 -4.55 20.94
N PHE A 87 -8.68 -3.39 20.30
CA PHE A 87 -7.51 -2.49 20.35
C PHE A 87 -7.58 -1.53 21.56
N PRO A 88 -6.75 -0.45 21.70
CA PRO A 88 -5.42 -0.12 21.13
C PRO A 88 -4.24 -0.72 21.93
N ASP A 89 -2.98 -0.25 22.01
CA ASP A 89 -2.28 0.90 21.41
C ASP A 89 -0.78 0.58 21.19
N LEU A 90 -0.10 1.38 20.35
CA LEU A 90 1.36 1.41 20.19
C LEU A 90 1.79 2.69 19.43
N GLU A 91 2.69 3.51 20.00
CA GLU A 91 3.32 4.62 19.27
C GLU A 91 4.71 4.20 18.74
N LEU A 92 4.91 4.27 17.42
CA LEU A 92 6.18 3.93 16.76
C LEU A 92 6.82 5.15 16.09
N GLN A 93 7.91 5.64 16.68
CA GLN A 93 8.83 6.57 16.03
C GLN A 93 10.15 5.86 15.69
N LEU A 94 10.53 5.88 14.41
CA LEU A 94 11.64 5.09 13.87
C LEU A 94 12.88 5.91 13.48
N ILE A 95 12.72 7.22 13.24
CA ILE A 95 13.79 8.07 12.69
C ILE A 95 14.05 9.37 13.46
N GLY A 96 13.40 9.57 14.61
CA GLY A 96 13.62 10.74 15.48
C GLY A 96 13.31 12.09 14.82
N ASP A 97 12.42 12.11 13.82
CA ASP A 97 11.96 13.33 13.16
C ASP A 97 10.44 13.37 13.15
N ASP A 98 9.88 14.26 13.97
CA ASP A 98 8.45 14.48 14.09
C ASP A 98 7.80 15.06 12.84
N ASN A 99 8.58 15.55 11.87
CA ASN A 99 8.07 16.11 10.61
C ASN A 99 8.05 15.10 9.46
N PHE A 100 8.57 13.89 9.64
CA PHE A 100 8.66 12.91 8.56
C PHE A 100 7.29 12.39 8.14
N ALA A 101 7.11 12.29 6.82
CA ALA A 101 5.91 11.79 6.20
C ALA A 101 6.27 10.74 5.14
N ILE A 102 5.42 9.74 4.95
CA ILE A 102 5.57 8.81 3.82
C ILE A 102 5.12 9.56 2.54
N PRO A 103 5.90 9.58 1.46
CA PRO A 103 5.47 10.19 0.21
C PRO A 103 4.37 9.34 -0.45
N PHE A 104 3.47 9.97 -1.22
CA PHE A 104 2.44 9.24 -1.96
C PHE A 104 2.81 9.06 -3.44
N TRP A 105 2.53 7.88 -3.98
CA TRP A 105 2.67 7.63 -5.42
C TRP A 105 1.46 8.23 -6.14
N ASN A 106 1.66 9.39 -6.78
CA ASN A 106 0.60 10.22 -7.39
C ASN A 106 0.10 9.69 -8.75
N TRP A 107 -0.30 8.43 -8.84
CA TRP A 107 -0.70 7.76 -10.08
C TRP A 107 -2.02 8.27 -10.69
N ASP A 108 -2.79 9.08 -9.96
CA ASP A 108 -3.95 9.82 -10.47
C ASP A 108 -3.58 11.09 -11.26
N ALA A 109 -2.31 11.50 -11.27
CA ALA A 109 -1.80 12.62 -12.08
C ALA A 109 -0.76 12.14 -13.12
N PRO A 110 -0.73 12.69 -14.35
CA PRO A 110 0.14 12.21 -15.44
C PRO A 110 1.62 12.11 -15.08
N ASP A 111 2.18 13.11 -14.38
CA ASP A 111 3.59 13.15 -14.00
C ASP A 111 3.95 12.13 -12.91
N GLY A 112 2.96 11.63 -12.16
CA GLY A 112 3.11 10.60 -11.15
C GLY A 112 2.76 9.18 -11.61
N MET A 113 2.33 8.97 -12.86
CA MET A 113 2.03 7.63 -13.42
C MET A 113 3.28 6.76 -13.67
N ARG A 114 4.49 7.28 -13.43
CA ARG A 114 5.75 6.53 -13.53
C ARG A 114 6.18 5.97 -12.18
N LEU A 115 6.68 4.75 -12.24
CA LEU A 115 7.37 4.07 -11.15
C LEU A 115 8.78 4.67 -10.94
N HIS A 116 9.38 4.38 -9.78
CA HIS A 116 10.84 4.41 -9.65
C HIS A 116 11.41 2.99 -9.90
N TYR A 117 12.60 2.91 -10.50
CA TYR A 117 13.23 1.62 -10.80
C TYR A 117 13.53 0.81 -9.54
N ASP A 118 13.24 -0.49 -9.56
CA ASP A 118 13.61 -1.45 -8.51
C ASP A 118 13.65 -2.87 -9.09
N PRO A 119 14.77 -3.61 -8.98
CA PRO A 119 14.93 -4.92 -9.62
C PRO A 119 14.04 -6.03 -9.04
N LEU A 120 13.32 -5.80 -7.93
CA LEU A 120 12.38 -6.76 -7.33
C LEU A 120 10.94 -6.61 -7.86
N ARG A 121 10.70 -5.70 -8.79
CA ARG A 121 9.41 -5.46 -9.45
C ARG A 121 9.45 -5.96 -10.89
N ASP A 122 8.28 -6.17 -11.49
CA ASP A 122 8.13 -6.63 -12.88
C ASP A 122 9.08 -5.90 -13.85
N ALA A 123 9.94 -6.69 -14.51
CA ALA A 123 10.98 -6.19 -15.40
C ALA A 123 10.43 -5.42 -16.63
N GLN A 124 9.19 -5.66 -17.05
CA GLN A 124 8.55 -4.97 -18.19
C GLN A 124 7.89 -3.64 -17.77
N HIS A 125 7.62 -3.47 -16.48
CA HIS A 125 6.94 -2.32 -15.89
C HIS A 125 7.90 -1.31 -15.24
N GLN A 126 9.21 -1.56 -15.36
CA GLN A 126 10.25 -0.60 -15.03
C GLN A 126 10.13 0.68 -15.90
N PRO A 127 10.67 1.83 -15.44
CA PRO A 127 10.74 3.04 -16.26
C PRO A 127 11.39 2.78 -17.63
N PRO A 128 10.84 3.32 -18.74
CA PRO A 128 9.93 4.47 -18.80
C PRO A 128 8.43 4.13 -18.80
N THR A 129 8.04 2.87 -18.61
CA THR A 129 6.64 2.39 -18.67
C THR A 129 5.74 3.14 -17.69
N LEU A 130 4.49 3.40 -18.09
CA LEU A 130 3.46 4.01 -17.23
C LEU A 130 2.61 2.91 -16.59
N VAL A 131 2.17 3.15 -15.35
CA VAL A 131 1.22 2.26 -14.66
C VAL A 131 -0.08 2.10 -15.46
N ASP A 132 -0.62 0.89 -15.51
CA ASP A 132 -1.96 0.64 -16.05
C ASP A 132 -2.97 0.48 -14.90
N LEU A 133 -3.86 1.47 -14.78
CA LEU A 133 -4.83 1.52 -13.67
C LEU A 133 -5.96 0.47 -13.80
N ASP A 134 -6.14 -0.16 -14.97
CA ASP A 134 -7.13 -1.22 -15.21
C ASP A 134 -6.44 -2.54 -15.64
N PHE A 135 -5.19 -2.74 -15.24
CA PHE A 135 -4.34 -3.86 -15.66
C PHE A 135 -4.98 -5.24 -15.44
N GLY A 136 -5.27 -5.92 -16.56
CA GLY A 136 -5.87 -7.26 -16.59
C GLY A 136 -4.85 -8.41 -16.62
N GLY A 137 -3.56 -8.17 -16.36
CA GLY A 137 -2.51 -9.19 -16.49
C GLY A 137 -1.95 -9.37 -17.91
N ILE A 138 -2.26 -8.46 -18.83
CA ILE A 138 -1.74 -8.43 -20.20
C ILE A 138 -1.27 -7.00 -20.50
N ASP A 139 -0.03 -6.86 -20.96
CA ASP A 139 0.58 -5.54 -21.20
C ASP A 139 -0.11 -4.84 -22.39
N PRO A 140 -0.60 -3.60 -22.23
CA PRO A 140 -1.31 -2.91 -23.29
C PRO A 140 -0.35 -2.45 -24.38
N SER A 141 -0.71 -2.67 -25.65
CA SER A 141 -0.01 -2.12 -26.82
C SER A 141 -0.29 -0.62 -27.06
N SER A 142 -0.71 0.11 -26.01
CA SER A 142 -1.15 1.50 -26.10
C SER A 142 0.03 2.47 -26.04
N SER A 143 -0.09 3.64 -26.68
CA SER A 143 0.88 4.71 -26.49
C SER A 143 0.74 5.35 -25.11
N HIS A 144 1.82 5.94 -24.57
CA HIS A 144 1.77 6.67 -23.30
C HIS A 144 0.63 7.71 -23.22
N LYS A 145 0.29 8.39 -24.32
CA LYS A 145 -0.84 9.33 -24.36
C LYS A 145 -2.19 8.62 -24.17
N GLN A 146 -2.37 7.45 -24.76
CA GLN A 146 -3.57 6.63 -24.58
C GLN A 146 -3.63 6.04 -23.16
N GLN A 147 -2.50 5.61 -22.60
CA GLN A 147 -2.47 5.12 -21.22
C GLN A 147 -2.83 6.21 -20.20
N ILE A 148 -2.32 7.44 -20.36
CA ILE A 148 -2.71 8.58 -19.51
C ILE A 148 -4.21 8.88 -19.63
N ASP A 149 -4.74 8.96 -20.85
CA ASP A 149 -6.17 9.18 -21.11
C ASP A 149 -7.05 8.05 -20.52
N HIS A 150 -6.60 6.80 -20.60
CA HIS A 150 -7.27 5.66 -20.00
C HIS A 150 -7.26 5.75 -18.46
N ASN A 151 -6.07 5.96 -17.86
CA ASN A 151 -5.90 6.09 -16.42
C ASN A 151 -6.78 7.19 -15.82
N LEU A 152 -6.83 8.37 -16.44
CA LEU A 152 -7.69 9.47 -15.97
C LEU A 152 -9.19 9.13 -16.07
N LYS A 153 -9.61 8.37 -17.09
CA LYS A 153 -10.98 7.86 -17.21
C LYS A 153 -11.29 6.78 -16.16
N VAL A 154 -10.34 5.91 -15.84
CA VAL A 154 -10.44 4.95 -14.74
C VAL A 154 -10.65 5.69 -13.42
N MET A 155 -9.85 6.73 -13.13
CA MET A 155 -10.03 7.56 -11.93
C MET A 155 -11.42 8.18 -11.84
N TYR A 156 -11.88 8.86 -12.89
CA TYR A 156 -13.23 9.44 -12.91
C TYR A 156 -14.31 8.37 -12.73
N ARG A 157 -14.18 7.22 -13.41
CA ARG A 157 -15.11 6.10 -13.30
C ARG A 157 -15.20 5.59 -11.87
N GLN A 158 -14.07 5.36 -11.19
CA GLN A 158 -14.06 4.68 -9.90
C GLN A 158 -14.35 5.60 -8.70
N ILE A 159 -13.96 6.88 -8.77
CA ILE A 159 -14.14 7.84 -7.66
C ILE A 159 -15.41 8.67 -7.80
N VAL A 160 -15.91 8.88 -9.03
CA VAL A 160 -17.15 9.66 -9.27
C VAL A 160 -18.31 8.74 -9.65
N SER A 161 -18.25 8.11 -10.83
CA SER A 161 -19.40 7.40 -11.40
C SER A 161 -19.82 6.16 -10.60
N ASN A 162 -18.84 5.38 -10.13
CA ASN A 162 -19.07 4.12 -9.42
C ASN A 162 -19.14 4.29 -7.90
N ALA A 163 -18.81 5.46 -7.35
CA ALA A 163 -18.73 5.71 -5.90
C ALA A 163 -19.69 6.79 -5.35
N PRO A 164 -20.96 6.91 -5.79
CA PRO A 164 -21.87 7.95 -5.31
C PRO A 164 -22.37 7.73 -3.86
N THR A 165 -21.91 6.68 -3.16
CA THR A 165 -22.31 6.39 -1.77
C THR A 165 -21.15 5.74 -0.99
N PRO A 166 -21.12 5.85 0.35
CA PRO A 166 -20.09 5.20 1.17
C PRO A 166 -19.97 3.69 0.91
N ARG A 167 -21.10 2.98 0.74
CA ARG A 167 -21.10 1.54 0.48
C ARG A 167 -20.43 1.17 -0.85
N LEU A 168 -20.53 2.05 -1.86
CA LEU A 168 -19.89 1.81 -3.16
C LEU A 168 -18.43 2.23 -3.16
N PHE A 169 -18.04 3.23 -2.35
CA PHE A 169 -16.64 3.67 -2.22
C PHE A 169 -15.80 2.76 -1.29
N PHE A 170 -16.28 2.48 -0.08
CA PHE A 170 -15.60 1.68 0.94
C PHE A 170 -15.89 0.17 0.86
N GLY A 171 -16.97 -0.22 0.19
CA GLY A 171 -17.41 -1.62 0.11
C GLY A 171 -18.55 -1.99 1.06
N ASN A 172 -18.85 -3.28 1.11
CA ASN A 172 -19.91 -3.83 1.95
C ASN A 172 -19.50 -3.87 3.43
N PRO A 173 -20.43 -3.63 4.38
CA PRO A 173 -20.15 -3.82 5.80
C PRO A 173 -19.68 -5.23 6.11
N TYR A 174 -18.64 -5.35 6.95
CA TYR A 174 -18.14 -6.61 7.49
C TYR A 174 -18.29 -6.61 9.02
N ARG A 175 -18.85 -7.67 9.61
CA ARG A 175 -19.12 -7.80 11.04
C ARG A 175 -18.75 -9.17 11.57
N ALA A 176 -18.64 -9.27 12.89
CA ALA A 176 -18.43 -10.54 13.57
C ALA A 176 -19.57 -11.53 13.24
N GLY A 177 -19.20 -12.66 12.63
CA GLY A 177 -20.14 -13.70 12.18
C GLY A 177 -20.50 -13.65 10.69
N ASP A 178 -20.08 -12.61 9.94
CA ASP A 178 -20.24 -12.56 8.49
C ASP A 178 -19.23 -13.49 7.78
N ASP A 179 -19.64 -14.05 6.63
CA ASP A 179 -18.74 -14.77 5.73
C ASP A 179 -17.60 -13.87 5.20
N PRO A 180 -16.40 -14.42 4.92
CA PRO A 180 -15.28 -13.65 4.42
C PRO A 180 -15.54 -13.08 3.02
N ASN A 181 -14.87 -11.97 2.70
CA ASN A 181 -14.98 -11.25 1.43
C ASN A 181 -16.41 -10.72 1.14
N PRO A 182 -16.99 -9.87 2.01
CA PRO A 182 -18.34 -9.32 1.79
C PRO A 182 -18.45 -8.43 0.52
N GLY A 183 -17.32 -8.01 -0.05
CA GLY A 183 -17.24 -7.30 -1.32
C GLY A 183 -16.65 -5.90 -1.16
N GLY A 184 -15.48 -5.69 -1.78
CA GLY A 184 -14.73 -4.44 -1.70
C GLY A 184 -15.37 -3.27 -2.45
N GLY A 185 -14.91 -2.07 -2.11
CA GLY A 185 -15.35 -0.81 -2.74
C GLY A 185 -14.79 -0.58 -4.15
N SER A 186 -15.27 0.45 -4.85
CA SER A 186 -14.84 0.75 -6.23
C SER A 186 -13.32 0.91 -6.32
N LEU A 187 -12.73 1.71 -5.43
CA LEU A 187 -11.30 2.01 -5.37
C LEU A 187 -10.43 0.79 -5.05
N GLU A 188 -10.89 -0.08 -4.14
CA GLU A 188 -10.22 -1.33 -3.76
C GLU A 188 -10.15 -2.31 -4.92
N ASN A 189 -11.26 -2.44 -5.66
CA ASN A 189 -11.32 -3.27 -6.86
C ASN A 189 -10.45 -2.70 -7.97
N VAL A 190 -10.58 -1.40 -8.28
CA VAL A 190 -9.82 -0.70 -9.32
C VAL A 190 -9.58 0.76 -8.89
N PRO A 191 -8.34 1.27 -8.88
CA PRO A 191 -7.14 0.66 -9.45
C PRO A 191 -6.23 -0.01 -8.42
N HIS A 192 -6.59 -0.08 -7.13
CA HIS A 192 -5.76 -0.72 -6.10
C HIS A 192 -5.36 -2.15 -6.47
N GLY A 193 -6.33 -3.03 -6.72
CA GLY A 193 -6.08 -4.40 -7.16
C GLY A 193 -5.19 -4.53 -8.41
N PRO A 194 -5.50 -3.80 -9.51
CA PRO A 194 -4.65 -3.72 -10.70
C PRO A 194 -3.23 -3.22 -10.47
N ILE A 195 -3.01 -2.16 -9.68
CA ILE A 195 -1.66 -1.62 -9.42
C ILE A 195 -0.79 -2.66 -8.70
N HIS A 196 -1.36 -3.39 -7.75
CA HIS A 196 -0.67 -4.50 -7.08
C HIS A 196 -0.22 -5.58 -8.08
N VAL A 197 -1.12 -6.03 -8.95
CA VAL A 197 -0.83 -7.06 -9.99
C VAL A 197 0.12 -6.53 -11.07
N TRP A 198 0.06 -5.24 -11.41
CA TRP A 198 0.96 -4.59 -12.35
C TRP A 198 2.39 -4.48 -11.78
N THR A 199 2.54 -4.30 -10.47
CA THR A 199 3.86 -4.07 -9.87
C THR A 199 4.61 -5.36 -9.52
N GLY A 200 3.89 -6.42 -9.11
CA GLY A 200 4.47 -7.69 -8.69
C GLY A 200 5.27 -8.40 -9.79
N ASP A 201 6.41 -9.00 -9.46
CA ASP A 201 7.27 -9.64 -10.45
C ASP A 201 6.63 -10.92 -11.00
N ARG A 202 6.17 -10.85 -12.26
CA ARG A 202 5.57 -11.97 -13.01
C ARG A 202 6.46 -13.23 -13.13
N SER A 203 7.75 -13.15 -12.77
CA SER A 203 8.65 -14.29 -12.75
C SER A 203 8.60 -15.11 -11.44
N GLN A 204 8.05 -14.55 -10.36
CA GLN A 204 7.84 -15.23 -9.08
C GLN A 204 6.56 -16.09 -9.10
N SER A 205 6.49 -17.08 -8.20
CA SER A 205 5.38 -18.05 -8.13
C SER A 205 4.01 -17.42 -7.85
N ASP A 206 3.98 -16.39 -7.01
CA ASP A 206 2.77 -15.72 -6.54
C ASP A 206 2.75 -14.22 -6.89
N GLN A 207 3.64 -13.78 -7.79
CA GLN A 207 3.86 -12.38 -8.22
C GLN A 207 4.38 -11.48 -7.08
N GLU A 208 5.28 -12.03 -6.26
CA GLU A 208 5.94 -11.30 -5.18
C GLU A 208 6.74 -10.09 -5.69
N ASP A 209 6.94 -9.04 -4.89
CA ASP A 209 6.26 -8.80 -3.61
C ASP A 209 4.85 -8.24 -3.84
N MET A 210 4.71 -7.18 -4.63
CA MET A 210 3.47 -6.38 -4.72
C MET A 210 2.21 -7.11 -5.23
N GLY A 211 2.31 -8.26 -5.92
CA GLY A 211 1.17 -8.96 -6.50
C GLY A 211 0.34 -9.82 -5.52
N ASN A 212 0.89 -10.14 -4.34
CA ASN A 212 0.24 -11.00 -3.34
C ASN A 212 0.10 -10.32 -1.97
N LEU A 213 -1.01 -10.58 -1.27
CA LEU A 213 -1.29 -9.99 0.04
C LEU A 213 -0.25 -10.35 1.11
N TYR A 214 0.29 -11.57 1.08
CA TYR A 214 1.25 -12.02 2.09
C TYR A 214 2.62 -11.31 1.98
N SER A 215 2.96 -10.79 0.79
CA SER A 215 4.29 -10.26 0.48
C SER A 215 4.31 -8.78 0.10
N ALA A 216 3.21 -8.16 -0.34
CA ALA A 216 3.20 -6.81 -0.91
C ALA A 216 3.92 -5.74 -0.08
N ALA A 217 3.73 -5.74 1.25
CA ALA A 217 4.36 -4.77 2.15
C ALA A 217 5.88 -4.95 2.34
N ARG A 218 6.51 -5.96 1.72
CA ARG A 218 7.97 -6.13 1.63
C ARG A 218 8.60 -5.21 0.58
N ASP A 219 7.83 -4.71 -0.38
CA ASP A 219 8.23 -3.61 -1.25
C ASP A 219 7.93 -2.26 -0.55
N PRO A 220 8.91 -1.38 -0.33
CA PRO A 220 8.67 -0.05 0.22
C PRO A 220 7.66 0.80 -0.57
N LEU A 221 7.44 0.51 -1.86
CA LEU A 221 6.43 1.17 -2.69
C LEU A 221 5.01 0.91 -2.18
N PHE A 222 4.75 -0.22 -1.51
CA PHE A 222 3.46 -0.54 -0.89
C PHE A 222 2.91 0.64 -0.09
N PHE A 223 3.74 1.20 0.79
CA PHE A 223 3.36 2.31 1.66
C PHE A 223 3.11 3.61 0.89
N ALA A 224 3.82 3.84 -0.22
CA ALA A 224 3.59 4.99 -1.09
C ALA A 224 2.32 4.84 -1.96
N HIS A 225 2.00 3.60 -2.40
CA HIS A 225 0.75 3.28 -3.08
C HIS A 225 -0.45 3.48 -2.13
N HIS A 226 -0.42 2.85 -0.96
CA HIS A 226 -1.47 2.98 0.06
C HIS A 226 -1.59 4.39 0.62
N SER A 227 -0.49 5.16 0.70
CA SER A 227 -0.59 6.59 0.99
C SER A 227 -1.34 7.40 -0.06
N ASN A 228 -1.44 6.94 -1.32
CA ASN A 228 -2.29 7.59 -2.31
C ASN A 228 -3.75 7.12 -2.22
N ILE A 229 -4.00 5.84 -1.85
CA ILE A 229 -5.34 5.34 -1.53
C ILE A 229 -5.96 6.17 -0.37
N ASP A 230 -5.20 6.38 0.70
CA ASP A 230 -5.57 7.23 1.85
C ASP A 230 -5.78 8.70 1.44
N ARG A 231 -4.93 9.25 0.55
CA ARG A 231 -5.18 10.57 -0.05
C ARG A 231 -6.49 10.62 -0.84
N ILE A 232 -6.83 9.57 -1.60
CA ILE A 232 -8.03 9.56 -2.44
C ILE A 232 -9.31 9.54 -1.60
N TRP A 233 -9.32 8.92 -0.42
CA TRP A 233 -10.43 9.09 0.53
C TRP A 233 -10.61 10.57 0.91
N ASN A 234 -9.54 11.34 1.10
CA ASN A 234 -9.65 12.79 1.36
C ASN A 234 -10.08 13.62 0.12
N VAL A 235 -10.12 13.03 -1.07
CA VAL A 235 -10.54 13.68 -2.34
C VAL A 235 -11.99 13.35 -2.71
N TRP A 236 -12.53 12.25 -2.20
CA TRP A 236 -13.90 11.76 -2.40
C TRP A 236 -14.91 12.46 -1.48
#